data_AF-A0A3C2EH12-F1
#
_entry.id   AF-A0A3C2EH12-F1
#
_cell.length_a   1.000
_cell.length_b   1.000
_cell.length_c   1.000
_cell.angle_alpha   90.00
_cell.angle_beta   90.00
_cell.angle_gamma   90.00
#
_symmetry.space_group_name_H-M   'P 1'
#
loop_
_entity.id
_entity.type
_entity.pdbx_description
1 polymer ?
#
loop_
_entity_poly.entity_id
_entity_poly.type
_entity_poly.pdbx_seq_one_letter_code
_entity_poly.pdbx_strand_id
1 'polypeptide(L)'
;SLAGRTAILKLLPFSIGEINSFPEEYDTDDYLFRGFYPAIYANDLDPVRTYSYYFETYIEKDLRQLIRIKDLSLFTKFIRLCAGRIGSILNQSQIANETGVSVNTIDSWLSILEASFIIFRLPPWF
;
A
#
# COMPACT_ATOMS: atom_id res chain seq x y z
N SER A 1 -16.25 29.72 7.74
CA SER A 1 -14.98 28.97 7.74
C SER A 1 -14.98 27.99 8.90
N LEU A 2 -14.70 26.70 8.63
CA LEU A 2 -14.51 25.64 9.63
C LEU A 2 -13.04 25.54 10.09
N ALA A 3 -12.14 26.35 9.52
CA ALA A 3 -10.76 26.48 9.97
C ALA A 3 -10.74 26.86 11.47
N GLY A 4 -10.04 26.06 12.28
CA GLY A 4 -9.91 26.27 13.73
C GLY A 4 -10.99 25.61 14.61
N ARG A 5 -12.03 24.99 14.04
CA ARG A 5 -13.07 24.25 14.80
C ARG A 5 -13.25 22.81 14.33
N THR A 6 -12.29 22.30 13.56
CA THR A 6 -12.31 20.96 12.99
C THR A 6 -10.98 20.30 13.26
N ALA A 7 -10.99 19.06 13.72
CA ALA A 7 -9.81 18.23 13.83
C ALA A 7 -9.74 17.29 12.62
N ILE A 8 -8.56 17.15 12.02
CA ILE A 8 -8.30 16.13 11.03
C ILE A 8 -7.65 14.96 11.79
N LEU A 9 -8.36 13.84 11.86
CA LEU A 9 -7.84 12.61 12.45
C LEU A 9 -7.34 11.73 11.31
N LYS A 10 -6.09 11.26 11.42
CA LYS A 10 -5.55 10.23 10.53
C LYS A 10 -5.71 8.89 11.22
N LEU A 11 -6.55 8.03 10.66
CA LEU A 11 -6.73 6.67 11.13
C LEU A 11 -5.71 5.79 10.41
N LEU A 12 -4.80 5.21 11.20
CA LEU A 12 -3.81 4.26 10.70
C LEU A 12 -4.43 2.84 10.67
N PRO A 13 -3.80 1.90 9.95
CA PRO A 13 -4.06 0.48 10.15
C PRO A 13 -3.92 0.10 11.63
N PHE A 14 -4.49 -1.04 12.02
CA PHE A 14 -4.33 -1.51 13.39
C PHE A 14 -2.84 -1.69 13.73
N SER A 15 -2.51 -1.40 14.98
CA SER A 15 -1.27 -1.82 15.60
C SER A 15 -1.31 -3.31 15.96
N ILE A 16 -0.14 -3.91 16.16
CA ILE A 16 -0.05 -5.29 16.66
C ILE A 16 -0.82 -5.44 17.98
N GLY A 17 -0.77 -4.44 18.87
CA GLY A 17 -1.51 -4.47 20.14
C GLY A 17 -3.04 -4.49 19.97
N GLU A 18 -3.56 -3.75 18.98
CA GLU A 18 -4.99 -3.79 18.65
C GLU A 18 -5.39 -5.14 18.05
N ILE A 19 -4.54 -5.74 17.20
CA ILE A 19 -4.80 -7.07 16.64
C ILE A 19 -4.77 -8.15 17.73
N ASN A 20 -3.86 -8.06 18.69
CA ASN A 20 -3.77 -9.02 19.79
C ASN A 20 -4.96 -8.95 20.76
N SER A 21 -5.88 -8.00 20.57
CA SER A 21 -7.17 -7.97 21.29
C SER A 21 -8.20 -8.93 20.67
N PHE A 22 -7.94 -9.45 19.47
CA PHE A 22 -8.74 -10.50 18.85
C PHE A 22 -8.29 -11.89 19.37
N PRO A 23 -9.19 -12.88 19.39
CA PRO A 23 -8.92 -14.18 20.04
C PRO A 23 -7.94 -15.08 19.28
N GLU A 24 -7.62 -14.78 18.03
CA GLU A 24 -6.67 -15.54 17.22
C GLU A 24 -5.22 -15.09 17.48
N GLU A 25 -4.33 -16.05 17.65
CA GLU A 25 -2.88 -15.80 17.66
C GLU A 25 -2.36 -15.94 16.23
N TYR A 26 -1.51 -14.99 15.82
CA TYR A 26 -0.89 -14.95 14.51
C TYR A 26 0.63 -14.96 14.68
N ASP A 27 1.32 -15.69 13.81
CA ASP A 27 2.77 -15.57 13.71
C ASP A 27 3.18 -14.38 12.82
N THR A 28 4.49 -14.22 12.62
CA THR A 28 5.01 -13.10 11.81
C THR A 28 4.58 -13.20 10.34
N ASP A 29 4.52 -14.41 9.79
CA ASP A 29 4.18 -14.62 8.38
C ASP A 29 2.68 -14.39 8.16
N ASP A 30 1.85 -14.78 9.14
CA ASP A 30 0.42 -14.45 9.17
C ASP A 30 0.20 -12.93 9.17
N TYR A 31 0.90 -12.17 10.02
CA TYR A 31 0.78 -10.70 10.03
C TYR A 31 1.24 -10.09 8.70
N LEU A 32 2.33 -10.59 8.12
CA LEU A 32 2.84 -10.10 6.84
C LEU A 32 1.85 -10.36 5.70
N PHE A 33 1.19 -11.51 5.71
CA PHE A 33 0.22 -11.89 4.68
C PHE A 33 -1.14 -11.20 4.87
N ARG A 34 -1.67 -11.19 6.09
CA ARG A 34 -2.97 -10.57 6.43
C ARG A 34 -2.91 -9.05 6.45
N GLY A 35 -1.72 -8.48 6.63
CA GLY A 35 -1.54 -7.04 6.80
C GLY A 35 -2.27 -6.51 8.05
N PHE A 36 -2.55 -5.22 8.09
CA PHE A 36 -3.09 -4.55 9.28
C PHE A 36 -4.44 -3.86 9.03
N TYR A 37 -5.15 -4.27 7.96
CA TYR A 37 -6.40 -3.63 7.58
C TYR A 37 -7.52 -4.01 8.58
N PRO A 38 -8.16 -3.05 9.27
CA PRO A 38 -9.08 -3.34 10.38
C PRO A 38 -10.21 -4.30 10.03
N ALA A 39 -10.78 -4.21 8.83
CA ALA A 39 -11.89 -5.03 8.40
C ALA A 39 -11.54 -6.52 8.28
N ILE A 40 -10.26 -6.87 8.05
CA ILE A 40 -9.81 -8.26 7.99
C ILE A 40 -9.99 -8.91 9.36
N TYR A 41 -9.61 -8.23 10.43
CA TYR A 41 -9.69 -8.74 11.79
C TYR A 41 -11.10 -8.59 12.38
N ALA A 42 -11.73 -7.43 12.21
CA ALA A 42 -13.02 -7.14 12.83
C ALA A 42 -14.19 -7.94 12.25
N ASN A 43 -14.11 -8.32 10.97
CA ASN A 43 -15.18 -9.03 10.27
C ASN A 43 -14.75 -10.41 9.76
N ASP A 44 -13.57 -10.90 10.16
CA ASP A 44 -12.99 -12.18 9.72
C ASP A 44 -13.03 -12.35 8.18
N LEU A 45 -12.53 -11.35 7.47
CA LEU A 45 -12.55 -11.35 6.01
C LEU A 45 -11.32 -12.06 5.44
N ASP A 46 -11.54 -12.82 4.37
CA ASP A 46 -10.45 -13.40 3.58
C ASP A 46 -9.51 -12.28 3.04
N PRO A 47 -8.22 -12.27 3.43
CA PRO A 47 -7.28 -11.22 3.04
C PRO A 47 -7.08 -11.14 1.53
N VAL A 48 -6.96 -12.29 0.84
CA VAL A 48 -6.68 -12.37 -0.60
C VAL A 48 -7.79 -11.67 -1.38
N ARG A 49 -9.04 -12.02 -1.08
CA ARG A 49 -10.22 -11.46 -1.71
C ARG A 49 -10.39 -9.99 -1.36
N THR A 50 -10.22 -9.64 -0.10
CA THR A 50 -10.36 -8.25 0.39
C THR A 50 -9.37 -7.33 -0.30
N TYR A 51 -8.09 -7.70 -0.36
CA TYR A 51 -7.07 -6.90 -1.02
C TYR A 51 -7.22 -6.88 -2.54
N SER A 52 -7.67 -7.96 -3.16
CA SER A 52 -7.97 -7.98 -4.59
C SER A 52 -9.08 -6.96 -4.95
N TYR A 53 -10.16 -6.95 -4.17
CA TYR A 53 -11.25 -5.98 -4.35
C TYR A 53 -10.82 -4.55 -4.03
N TYR A 54 -10.02 -4.35 -2.98
CA TYR A 54 -9.47 -3.05 -2.67
C TYR A 54 -8.60 -2.52 -3.82
N PHE A 55 -7.74 -3.38 -4.40
CA PHE A 55 -6.92 -3.02 -5.55
C PHE A 55 -7.78 -2.63 -6.77
N GLU A 56 -8.75 -3.45 -7.12
CA GLU A 56 -9.61 -3.20 -8.30
C GLU A 56 -10.49 -1.95 -8.14
N THR A 57 -11.09 -1.75 -6.95
CA THR A 57 -12.09 -0.69 -6.74
C THR A 57 -11.51 0.65 -6.32
N TYR A 58 -10.43 0.64 -5.54
CA TYR A 58 -9.81 1.85 -5.01
C TYR A 58 -8.60 2.24 -5.85
N ILE A 59 -7.64 1.33 -5.99
CA ILE A 59 -6.35 1.64 -6.63
C ILE A 59 -6.54 1.94 -8.11
N GLU A 60 -7.25 1.09 -8.86
CA GLU A 60 -7.44 1.35 -10.30
C GLU A 60 -8.26 2.62 -10.57
N LYS A 61 -9.28 2.90 -9.75
CA LYS A 61 -10.17 4.05 -9.95
C LYS A 61 -9.47 5.37 -9.61
N ASP A 62 -8.85 5.47 -8.43
CA ASP A 62 -8.21 6.70 -7.98
C ASP A 62 -6.91 6.97 -8.75
N LEU A 63 -6.09 5.96 -9.02
CA LEU A 63 -4.84 6.18 -9.74
C LEU A 63 -5.03 6.49 -11.22
N ARG A 64 -6.08 5.96 -11.86
CA ARG A 64 -6.45 6.35 -13.23
C ARG A 64 -6.79 7.84 -13.30
N GLN A 65 -7.40 8.40 -12.25
CA GLN A 65 -7.71 9.82 -12.14
C GLN A 65 -6.49 10.67 -11.79
N LEU A 66 -5.62 10.19 -10.89
CA LEU A 66 -4.46 10.93 -10.39
C LEU A 66 -3.28 11.00 -11.37
N ILE A 67 -2.99 9.90 -12.08
CA ILE A 67 -1.73 9.75 -12.81
C ILE A 67 -1.93 9.86 -14.34
N ARG A 68 -3.17 9.85 -14.85
CA ARG A 68 -3.43 9.60 -16.29
C ARG A 68 -2.57 8.44 -16.80
N ILE A 69 -2.50 7.34 -16.02
CA ILE A 69 -1.69 6.18 -16.40
C ILE A 69 -2.17 5.73 -17.78
N LYS A 70 -1.33 5.94 -18.79
CA LYS A 70 -1.63 5.51 -20.16
C LYS A 70 -1.67 3.99 -20.26
N ASP A 71 -0.91 3.29 -19.40
CA ASP A 71 -0.78 1.84 -19.40
C ASP A 71 -0.95 1.26 -17.98
N LEU A 72 -2.17 0.81 -17.68
CA LEU A 72 -2.51 0.16 -16.41
C LEU A 72 -1.78 -1.17 -16.21
N SER A 73 -1.38 -1.85 -17.28
CA SER A 73 -0.66 -3.12 -17.22
C SER A 73 0.75 -2.90 -16.66
N LEU A 74 1.45 -1.87 -17.14
CA LEU A 74 2.77 -1.49 -16.61
C LEU A 74 2.69 -1.09 -15.13
N PHE A 75 1.65 -0.35 -14.75
CA PHE A 75 1.44 0.00 -13.35
C PHE A 75 1.17 -1.22 -12.47
N THR A 76 0.33 -2.15 -12.92
CA THR A 76 0.05 -3.40 -12.21
C THR A 76 1.32 -4.23 -12.04
N LYS A 77 2.16 -4.30 -13.08
CA LYS A 77 3.48 -4.95 -13.02
C LYS A 77 4.38 -4.29 -11.97
N PHE A 78 4.45 -2.96 -11.96
CA PHE A 78 5.20 -2.20 -10.97
C PHE A 78 4.75 -2.52 -9.53
N ILE A 79 3.45 -2.51 -9.25
CA ILE A 79 2.92 -2.86 -7.92
C ILE A 79 3.34 -4.26 -7.49
N ARG A 80 3.25 -5.25 -8.39
CA ARG A 80 3.66 -6.63 -8.10
C ARG A 80 5.16 -6.73 -7.80
N LEU A 81 6.00 -5.98 -8.52
CA LEU A 81 7.43 -5.91 -8.25
C LEU A 81 7.72 -5.29 -6.88
N CYS A 82 6.99 -4.25 -6.50
CA CYS A 82 7.08 -3.67 -5.15
C CYS A 82 6.65 -4.66 -4.07
N ALA A 83 5.53 -5.36 -4.25
CA ALA A 83 5.01 -6.33 -3.30
C ALA A 83 5.99 -7.50 -3.05
N GLY A 84 6.66 -7.99 -4.10
CA GLY A 84 7.68 -9.03 -3.97
C GLY A 84 9.00 -8.56 -3.34
N ARG A 85 9.15 -7.27 -3.05
CA ARG A 85 10.38 -6.64 -2.55
C ARG A 85 10.19 -5.88 -1.24
N ILE A 86 9.08 -6.12 -0.56
CA ILE A 86 8.80 -5.53 0.75
C ILE A 86 9.97 -5.84 1.70
N GLY A 87 10.44 -4.82 2.43
CA GLY A 87 11.55 -4.94 3.37
C GLY A 87 12.96 -4.96 2.76
N SER A 88 13.09 -4.91 1.43
CA SER A 88 14.39 -4.83 0.77
C SER A 88 14.83 -3.37 0.47
N ILE A 89 16.12 -3.18 0.17
CA ILE A 89 16.64 -1.88 -0.26
C ILE A 89 16.01 -1.50 -1.61
N LEU A 90 15.37 -0.34 -1.65
CA LEU A 90 14.71 0.17 -2.85
C LEU A 90 15.72 0.55 -3.93
N ASN A 91 15.74 -0.19 -5.04
CA ASN A 91 16.48 0.17 -6.25
C ASN A 91 15.50 0.57 -7.37
N GLN A 92 15.29 1.88 -7.54
CA GLN A 92 14.36 2.41 -8.53
C GLN A 92 14.79 2.10 -9.97
N SER A 93 16.10 2.12 -10.26
CA SER A 93 16.64 1.80 -11.60
C SER A 93 16.35 0.36 -12.00
N GLN A 94 16.45 -0.57 -11.06
CA GLN A 94 16.12 -1.97 -11.31
C GLN A 94 14.62 -2.16 -11.58
N ILE A 95 13.76 -1.53 -10.76
CA ILE A 95 12.31 -1.59 -10.96
C ILE A 95 11.91 -0.96 -12.30
N ALA A 96 12.55 0.15 -12.68
CA ALA A 96 12.33 0.83 -13.96
C ALA A 96 12.66 -0.09 -15.16
N ASN A 97 13.82 -0.74 -15.12
CA ASN A 97 14.24 -1.69 -16.16
C ASN A 97 13.28 -2.88 -16.28
N GLU A 98 12.90 -3.49 -15.15
CA GLU A 98 12.00 -4.64 -15.15
C GLU A 98 10.57 -4.27 -15.56
N THR A 99 10.11 -3.07 -15.19
CA THR A 99 8.79 -2.57 -15.58
C THR A 99 8.78 -2.15 -17.05
N GLY A 100 9.88 -1.60 -17.57
CA GLY A 100 9.97 -1.04 -18.93
C GLY A 100 9.58 0.44 -19.00
N VAL A 101 9.82 1.20 -17.94
CA VAL A 101 9.52 2.65 -17.85
C VAL A 101 10.74 3.43 -17.38
N SER A 102 10.68 4.76 -17.43
CA SER A 102 11.78 5.60 -16.93
C SER A 102 11.87 5.57 -15.39
N VAL A 103 13.06 5.84 -14.84
CA VAL A 103 13.24 5.98 -13.38
C VAL A 103 12.37 7.09 -12.80
N ASN A 104 12.24 8.22 -13.52
CA ASN A 104 11.35 9.32 -13.12
C ASN A 104 9.88 8.89 -13.03
N THR A 105 9.45 7.96 -13.90
CA THR A 105 8.10 7.38 -13.83
C THR A 105 7.92 6.54 -12.56
N ILE A 106 8.93 5.73 -12.21
CA ILE A 106 8.91 4.95 -10.96
C ILE A 106 8.87 5.87 -9.73
N ASP A 107 9.70 6.91 -9.69
CA ASP A 107 9.72 7.86 -8.57
C ASP A 107 8.38 8.59 -8.41
N SER A 108 7.76 8.99 -9.53
CA SER A 108 6.42 9.58 -9.54
C SER A 108 5.36 8.61 -9.02
N TRP A 109 5.38 7.36 -9.48
CA TRP A 109 4.43 6.34 -9.02
C TRP A 109 4.60 5.99 -7.53
N LEU A 110 5.84 5.86 -7.05
CA LEU A 110 6.14 5.66 -5.63
C LEU A 110 5.61 6.82 -4.77
N SER A 111 5.85 8.06 -5.22
CA SER A 111 5.39 9.26 -4.50
C SER A 111 3.87 9.30 -4.37
N ILE A 112 3.15 8.87 -5.41
CA ILE A 112 1.69 8.84 -5.39
C ILE A 112 1.18 7.73 -4.47
N LEU A 113 1.78 6.54 -4.52
CA LEU A 113 1.42 5.46 -3.60
C LEU A 113 1.68 5.83 -2.14
N GLU A 114 2.76 6.57 -1.86
CA GLU A 114 3.08 7.04 -0.51
C GLU A 114 2.08 8.12 -0.04
N ALA A 115 1.73 9.07 -0.91
CA ALA A 115 0.71 10.07 -0.63
C ALA A 115 -0.69 9.45 -0.40
N SER A 116 -0.97 8.33 -1.07
CA SER A 116 -2.20 7.54 -0.93
C SER A 116 -2.17 6.53 0.22
N PHE A 117 -1.12 6.49 1.05
CA PHE A 117 -0.95 5.55 2.16
C PHE A 117 -0.95 4.06 1.76
N ILE A 118 -0.63 3.76 0.50
CA ILE A 118 -0.56 2.37 -0.01
C ILE A 118 0.81 1.77 0.30
N ILE A 119 1.87 2.58 0.24
CA ILE A 119 3.22 2.20 0.63
C ILE A 119 3.80 3.21 1.61
N PHE A 120 4.90 2.82 2.25
CA PHE A 120 5.72 3.71 3.04
C PHE A 120 7.19 3.42 2.77
N ARG A 121 8.02 4.46 2.64
CA ARG A 121 9.48 4.29 2.52
C ARG A 121 10.12 4.45 3.90
N LEU A 122 10.84 3.42 4.31
CA LEU A 122 11.63 3.48 5.54
C LEU A 122 13.00 4.13 5.22
N PRO A 123 13.28 5.35 5.70
CA PRO A 123 14.61 5.92 5.56
C PRO A 123 15.62 5.14 6.41
N PRO A 124 16.91 5.13 6.00
CA PRO A 124 17.96 4.59 6.87
C PRO A 124 17.99 5.36 8.19
N TRP A 125 18.31 4.67 9.28
CA TRP A 125 18.54 5.30 10.57
C TRP A 125 19.88 6.05 10.53
N PHE A 126 19.87 7.35 10.84
CA PHE A 126 21.06 8.20 10.94
C PHE A 126 21.46 8.42 12.39
#